data_AF-A0A9W8M2J6-F1
#
_entry.id   AF-A0A9W8M2J6-F1
#
_cell.length_a   1.000
_cell.length_b   1.000
_cell.length_c   1.000
_cell.angle_alpha   90.00
_cell.angle_beta   90.00
_cell.angle_gamma   90.00
#
_symmetry.space_group_name_H-M   'P 1'
#
loop_
_entity.id
_entity.type
_entity.pdbx_description
1 polymer ?
#
loop_
_entity_poly.entity_id
_entity_poly.type
_entity_poly.pdbx_seq_one_letter_code
_entity_poly.pdbx_strand_id
1 'polypeptide(L)'
;MALRHSVRFARMYHAERHSSLLPVTWIISDGNILNDYKAARIASALQTPYEVKNIFKSRLVPSLLHQKLTNVRSLLQPDLSGPLSHVEDTVGNDDLPQLAIAASNNCLPALLEIKQRTRGQSTSVYLGIPDVKLTQVDALVFSRFDQMRLRYLGPARANLENAISTLLPFSGALMPNPLGLPQAESKRAVVVCIGSGIEPAGFKLQTSDIDILAEGLEHTQLEKLCVLLSPELSSHLKSKVLTLLVNRLRHNSRLDVEVVDYSLPDQPSPVDIIASASLVVATADDIPSVSLAVSLQRPVYIAGEERTTNILRNYYQVLNASNLVRRFYPKGSRYSYMVMSDISGDIDEYSALRDHDPWVKYDSQQDLSNISDFIRQRIKILNE
;
A
#
# COMPACT_ATOMS: atom_id res chain seq x y z
N MET A 1 -50.89 -3.07 -22.59
CA MET A 1 -50.59 -1.66 -22.24
C MET A 1 -50.06 -1.43 -20.82
N ALA A 2 -49.93 -2.48 -19.97
CA ALA A 2 -49.48 -2.34 -18.57
C ALA A 2 -47.94 -2.45 -18.35
N LEU A 3 -47.16 -2.84 -19.37
CA LEU A 3 -45.70 -3.06 -19.26
C LEU A 3 -44.84 -1.78 -19.45
N ARG A 4 -45.46 -0.62 -19.75
CA ARG A 4 -44.74 0.65 -19.89
C ARG A 4 -44.73 1.52 -18.62
N HIS A 5 -45.52 1.17 -17.60
CA HIS A 5 -45.55 1.91 -16.34
C HIS A 5 -44.56 1.39 -15.29
N SER A 6 -44.20 0.10 -15.30
CA SER A 6 -43.25 -0.48 -14.33
C SER A 6 -41.80 0.00 -14.51
N VAL A 7 -41.38 0.29 -15.75
CA VAL A 7 -40.03 0.78 -16.06
C VAL A 7 -39.82 2.24 -15.61
N ARG A 8 -40.90 3.04 -15.52
CA ARG A 8 -40.84 4.42 -15.02
C ARG A 8 -40.74 4.49 -13.49
N PHE A 9 -41.38 3.57 -12.76
CA PHE A 9 -41.30 3.53 -11.31
C PHE A 9 -39.95 3.02 -10.78
N ALA A 10 -39.33 2.04 -11.46
CA ALA A 10 -37.96 1.62 -11.13
C ALA A 10 -36.97 2.79 -11.33
N ARG A 11 -37.05 3.51 -12.45
CA ARG A 11 -36.20 4.70 -12.70
C ARG A 11 -36.42 5.86 -11.72
N MET A 12 -37.63 6.03 -11.15
CA MET A 12 -37.88 7.04 -10.11
C MET A 12 -37.34 6.61 -8.73
N TYR A 13 -37.44 5.33 -8.37
CA TYR A 13 -36.86 4.83 -7.11
C TYR A 13 -35.33 4.84 -7.09
N HIS A 14 -34.69 4.66 -8.25
CA HIS A 14 -33.23 4.75 -8.39
C HIS A 14 -32.67 6.17 -8.14
N ALA A 15 -33.49 7.21 -8.32
CA ALA A 15 -33.10 8.58 -8.01
C ALA A 15 -33.14 8.86 -6.49
N GLU A 16 -33.99 8.20 -5.72
CA GLU A 16 -34.29 8.60 -4.33
C GLU A 16 -33.26 8.15 -3.27
N ARG A 17 -32.41 7.16 -3.54
CA ARG A 17 -31.35 6.76 -2.59
C ARG A 17 -30.12 7.68 -2.60
N HIS A 18 -29.87 8.35 -3.73
CA HIS A 18 -28.70 9.20 -3.94
C HIS A 18 -29.08 10.65 -4.28
N SER A 19 -30.37 10.99 -4.40
CA SER A 19 -30.82 12.34 -4.76
C SER A 19 -30.42 13.41 -3.75
N SER A 20 -30.18 13.02 -2.49
CA SER A 20 -29.68 13.90 -1.43
C SER A 20 -28.16 13.80 -1.20
N LEU A 21 -27.45 12.94 -1.94
CA LEU A 21 -26.00 12.75 -1.78
C LEU A 21 -25.25 13.38 -2.94
N LEU A 22 -24.09 13.97 -2.64
CA LEU A 22 -23.21 14.53 -3.65
C LEU A 22 -22.65 13.42 -4.53
N PRO A 23 -22.68 13.56 -5.88
CA PRO A 23 -22.09 12.61 -6.82
C PRO A 23 -20.55 12.71 -6.86
N VAL A 24 -19.93 12.71 -5.68
CA VAL A 24 -18.50 12.83 -5.44
C VAL A 24 -18.02 11.64 -4.62
N THR A 25 -16.74 11.34 -4.77
CA THR A 25 -16.03 10.36 -3.95
C THR A 25 -15.18 11.08 -2.92
N TRP A 26 -15.36 10.76 -1.64
CA TRP A 26 -14.45 11.24 -0.60
C TRP A 26 -13.33 10.24 -0.36
N ILE A 27 -12.10 10.72 -0.42
CA ILE A 27 -10.91 9.99 0.03
C ILE A 27 -10.62 10.44 1.45
N ILE A 28 -10.71 9.52 2.40
CA ILE A 28 -10.46 9.82 3.81
C ILE A 28 -8.97 9.64 4.07
N SER A 29 -8.26 10.74 4.27
CA SER A 29 -6.81 10.78 4.45
C SER A 29 -6.41 10.88 5.92
N ASP A 30 -5.39 10.10 6.30
CA ASP A 30 -4.65 10.24 7.57
C ASP A 30 -3.28 10.90 7.40
N GLY A 31 -3.01 11.48 6.22
CA GLY A 31 -1.75 12.10 5.84
C GLY A 31 -0.68 11.12 5.35
N ASN A 32 -0.95 9.82 5.31
CA ASN A 32 -0.03 8.85 4.72
C ASN A 32 -0.12 8.92 3.18
N ILE A 33 0.92 9.48 2.55
CA ILE A 33 0.99 9.73 1.10
C ILE A 33 0.69 8.47 0.28
N LEU A 34 1.20 7.31 0.70
CA LEU A 34 1.01 6.04 -0.02
C LEU A 34 -0.45 5.58 0.05
N ASN A 35 -1.06 5.62 1.23
CA ASN A 35 -2.47 5.25 1.41
C ASN A 35 -3.41 6.16 0.61
N ASP A 36 -3.14 7.47 0.65
CA ASP A 36 -3.92 8.47 -0.09
C ASP A 36 -3.78 8.28 -1.60
N TYR A 37 -2.55 8.03 -2.07
CA TYR A 37 -2.29 7.73 -3.47
C TYR A 37 -3.08 6.50 -3.92
N LYS A 38 -3.07 5.41 -3.14
CA LYS A 38 -3.82 4.18 -3.45
C LYS A 38 -5.32 4.46 -3.59
N ALA A 39 -5.90 5.18 -2.63
CA ALA A 39 -7.32 5.54 -2.66
C ALA A 39 -7.64 6.44 -3.87
N ALA A 40 -6.78 7.41 -4.18
CA ALA A 40 -6.94 8.30 -5.33
C ALA A 40 -6.89 7.57 -6.67
N ARG A 41 -6.05 6.53 -6.81
CA ARG A 41 -6.00 5.70 -8.02
C ARG A 41 -7.30 4.96 -8.25
N ILE A 42 -7.92 4.42 -7.21
CA ILE A 42 -9.22 3.74 -7.32
C ILE A 42 -10.32 4.75 -7.64
N ALA A 43 -10.37 5.89 -6.95
CA ALA A 43 -11.33 6.96 -7.24
C ALA A 43 -11.24 7.43 -8.71
N SER A 44 -10.01 7.63 -9.20
CA SER A 44 -9.75 8.00 -10.60
C SER A 44 -10.22 6.94 -11.58
N ALA A 45 -10.00 5.66 -11.28
CA ALA A 45 -10.42 4.54 -12.14
C ALA A 45 -11.94 4.33 -12.17
N LEU A 46 -12.63 4.71 -11.09
CA LEU A 46 -14.09 4.75 -11.04
C LEU A 46 -14.67 5.86 -11.93
N GLN A 47 -13.85 6.82 -12.36
CA GLN A 47 -14.24 8.00 -13.16
C GLN A 47 -15.22 8.92 -12.44
N THR A 48 -15.12 8.99 -11.11
CA THR A 48 -15.91 9.89 -10.27
C THR A 48 -15.05 11.08 -9.83
N PRO A 49 -15.61 12.31 -9.77
CA PRO A 49 -14.90 13.43 -9.17
C PRO A 49 -14.65 13.10 -7.70
N TYR A 50 -13.45 13.41 -7.20
CA TYR A 50 -13.08 13.08 -5.82
C TYR A 50 -12.46 14.26 -5.08
N GLU A 51 -12.69 14.27 -3.77
CA GLU A 51 -12.13 15.23 -2.82
C GLU A 51 -11.38 14.46 -1.73
N VAL A 52 -10.22 14.99 -1.31
CA VAL A 52 -9.49 14.46 -0.17
C VAL A 52 -9.97 15.16 1.10
N LYS A 53 -10.45 14.38 2.05
CA LYS A 53 -10.95 14.83 3.35
C LYS A 53 -10.01 14.32 4.43
N ASN A 54 -9.31 15.25 5.08
CA ASN A 54 -8.39 14.91 6.16
C ASN A 54 -9.17 14.59 7.43
N ILE A 55 -8.73 13.55 8.15
CA ILE A 55 -9.26 13.27 9.49
C ILE A 55 -8.62 14.21 10.51
N PHE A 56 -9.46 14.79 11.37
CA PHE A 56 -8.98 15.50 12.55
C PHE A 56 -9.13 14.59 13.75
N LYS A 57 -8.07 14.48 14.57
CA LYS A 57 -8.16 13.77 15.85
C LYS A 57 -8.94 14.67 16.80
N SER A 58 -10.21 14.36 17.06
CA SER A 58 -10.99 15.12 18.05
C SER A 58 -10.36 14.93 19.44
N ARG A 59 -10.18 16.04 20.17
CA ARG A 59 -9.76 16.00 21.57
C ARG A 59 -10.95 15.88 22.53
N LEU A 60 -12.21 16.10 22.09
CA LEU A 60 -13.38 16.20 22.97
C LEU A 60 -14.74 15.83 22.28
N VAL A 61 -15.53 14.93 22.95
CA VAL A 61 -17.03 14.72 23.01
C VAL A 61 -17.77 13.89 21.91
N PRO A 62 -18.95 13.20 22.11
CA PRO A 62 -19.64 12.62 23.29
C PRO A 62 -19.80 11.06 23.30
N SER A 63 -20.22 10.54 24.44
CA SER A 63 -20.30 9.14 24.91
C SER A 63 -21.30 8.17 24.25
N LEU A 64 -22.19 8.61 23.34
CA LEU A 64 -23.26 7.73 22.82
C LEU A 64 -22.81 6.82 21.66
N LEU A 65 -21.91 7.29 20.78
CA LEU A 65 -21.27 6.44 19.76
C LEU A 65 -20.30 5.44 20.39
N HIS A 66 -19.79 5.78 21.58
CA HIS A 66 -18.89 4.93 22.36
C HIS A 66 -19.57 3.60 22.72
N GLN A 67 -20.82 3.57 23.19
CA GLN A 67 -21.48 2.34 23.66
C GLN A 67 -21.71 1.28 22.56
N LYS A 68 -21.91 1.67 21.30
CA LYS A 68 -22.17 0.70 20.22
C LYS A 68 -20.90 0.20 19.52
N LEU A 69 -19.85 1.03 19.45
CA LEU A 69 -18.57 0.64 18.86
C LEU A 69 -17.64 -0.08 19.87
N THR A 70 -17.72 0.24 21.16
CA THR A 70 -16.92 -0.43 22.21
C THR A 70 -17.37 -1.87 22.49
N ASN A 71 -18.64 -2.22 22.24
CA ASN A 71 -19.16 -3.59 22.46
C ASN A 71 -18.58 -4.65 21.50
N VAL A 72 -17.84 -4.26 20.46
CA VAL A 72 -17.14 -5.21 19.57
C VAL A 72 -15.65 -5.33 19.93
N ARG A 73 -15.06 -4.27 20.50
CA ARG A 73 -13.65 -4.24 20.92
C ARG A 73 -13.39 -4.87 22.29
N SER A 74 -14.38 -4.94 23.18
CA SER A 74 -14.24 -5.56 24.51
C SER A 74 -14.10 -7.10 24.52
N LEU A 75 -14.22 -7.76 23.36
CA LEU A 75 -14.15 -9.22 23.26
C LEU A 75 -12.77 -9.76 22.84
N LEU A 76 -11.84 -8.93 22.39
CA LEU A 76 -10.59 -9.44 21.80
C LEU A 76 -9.27 -8.84 22.29
N GLN A 77 -9.22 -7.68 22.96
CA GLN A 77 -7.98 -7.17 23.59
C GLN A 77 -8.22 -5.90 24.45
N PRO A 78 -7.56 -5.68 25.61
CA PRO A 78 -7.91 -4.58 26.51
C PRO A 78 -7.30 -3.19 26.23
N ASP A 79 -6.32 -3.02 25.33
CA ASP A 79 -5.41 -1.85 25.42
C ASP A 79 -5.26 -0.93 24.19
N LEU A 80 -6.25 -0.83 23.28
CA LEU A 80 -6.18 0.13 22.16
C LEU A 80 -7.46 0.97 22.00
N SER A 81 -7.66 1.89 22.95
CA SER A 81 -8.57 3.04 22.80
C SER A 81 -7.93 4.12 21.91
N GLY A 82 -7.91 3.88 20.59
CA GLY A 82 -7.47 4.90 19.63
C GLY A 82 -8.37 6.15 19.67
N PRO A 83 -7.83 7.38 19.48
CA PRO A 83 -8.59 8.61 19.50
C PRO A 83 -9.61 8.67 18.35
N LEU A 84 -10.76 9.30 18.63
CA LEU A 84 -11.86 9.51 17.69
C LEU A 84 -11.39 10.39 16.52
N SER A 85 -11.46 9.87 15.30
CA SER A 85 -11.26 10.61 14.06
C SER A 85 -12.61 10.98 13.45
N HIS A 86 -12.84 12.29 13.24
CA HIS A 86 -13.99 12.80 12.50
C HIS A 86 -13.51 13.53 11.25
N VAL A 87 -14.35 13.57 10.23
CA VAL A 87 -14.17 14.46 9.07
C VAL A 87 -14.91 15.76 9.39
N GLU A 88 -14.18 16.86 9.56
CA GLU A 88 -14.80 18.19 9.57
C GLU A 88 -15.04 18.62 8.13
N ASP A 89 -16.31 18.78 7.76
CA ASP A 89 -16.63 19.62 6.61
C ASP A 89 -16.49 21.07 7.03
N THR A 90 -15.58 21.77 6.36
CA THR A 90 -15.32 23.20 6.51
C THR A 90 -16.47 24.07 5.98
N VAL A 91 -17.47 23.45 5.36
CA VAL A 91 -18.65 24.11 4.80
C VAL A 91 -19.86 23.53 5.51
N GLY A 92 -20.59 24.35 6.27
CA GLY A 92 -21.71 23.93 7.14
C GLY A 92 -22.97 23.39 6.45
N ASN A 93 -22.83 22.70 5.31
CA ASN A 93 -23.89 21.91 4.69
C ASN A 93 -23.64 20.42 4.99
N ASP A 94 -24.69 19.69 5.39
CA ASP A 94 -24.71 18.23 5.59
C ASP A 94 -24.61 17.44 4.25
N ASP A 95 -23.82 17.91 3.29
CA ASP A 95 -23.74 17.36 1.95
C ASP A 95 -22.77 16.15 1.93
N LEU A 96 -23.31 14.95 2.16
CA LEU A 96 -22.55 13.71 2.26
C LEU A 96 -22.26 13.07 0.88
N PRO A 97 -21.16 12.31 0.75
CA PRO A 97 -20.76 11.71 -0.54
C PRO A 97 -21.58 10.46 -0.86
N GLN A 98 -21.66 10.12 -2.14
CA GLN A 98 -22.16 8.81 -2.59
C GLN A 98 -21.17 7.66 -2.33
N LEU A 99 -19.86 7.98 -2.35
CA LEU A 99 -18.79 7.00 -2.19
C LEU A 99 -17.73 7.54 -1.23
N ALA A 100 -17.28 6.72 -0.30
CA ALA A 100 -16.15 7.03 0.57
C ALA A 100 -15.11 5.90 0.51
N ILE A 101 -13.84 6.26 0.34
CA ILE A 101 -12.71 5.33 0.23
C ILE A 101 -11.70 5.63 1.34
N ALA A 102 -11.29 4.59 2.05
CA ALA A 102 -10.22 4.67 3.05
C ALA A 102 -9.21 3.52 2.89
N ALA A 103 -7.95 3.78 3.21
CA ALA A 103 -6.86 2.81 3.08
C ALA A 103 -6.07 2.57 4.38
N SER A 104 -6.48 3.20 5.48
CA SER A 104 -5.82 3.12 6.79
C SER A 104 -6.82 2.86 7.90
N ASN A 105 -6.39 2.11 8.92
CA ASN A 105 -7.20 1.84 10.11
C ASN A 105 -7.53 3.12 10.90
N ASN A 106 -6.72 4.18 10.76
CA ASN A 106 -6.99 5.49 11.37
C ASN A 106 -8.20 6.19 10.72
N CYS A 107 -8.44 5.94 9.44
CA CYS A 107 -9.54 6.50 8.65
C CYS A 107 -10.84 5.69 8.76
N LEU A 108 -10.75 4.45 9.26
CA LEU A 108 -11.89 3.53 9.34
C LEU A 108 -13.07 4.06 10.19
N PRO A 109 -12.87 4.70 11.35
CA PRO A 109 -13.98 5.29 12.11
C PRO A 109 -14.76 6.33 11.30
N ALA A 110 -14.05 7.26 10.65
CA ALA A 110 -14.63 8.27 9.78
C ALA A 110 -15.39 7.64 8.58
N LEU A 111 -14.85 6.58 7.98
CA LEU A 111 -15.52 5.85 6.90
C LEU A 111 -16.88 5.29 7.35
N LEU A 112 -16.91 4.66 8.52
CA LEU A 112 -18.13 4.09 9.08
C LEU A 112 -19.11 5.16 9.55
N GLU A 113 -18.60 6.28 10.05
CA GLU A 113 -19.42 7.44 10.42
C GLU A 113 -20.17 8.01 9.23
N ILE A 114 -19.51 8.23 8.08
CA ILE A 114 -20.15 8.71 6.85
C ILE A 114 -21.28 7.77 6.43
N LYS A 115 -21.02 6.45 6.45
CA LYS A 115 -22.05 5.44 6.17
C LYS A 115 -23.21 5.51 7.15
N GLN A 116 -22.96 5.74 8.44
CA GLN A 116 -24.01 5.88 9.44
C GLN A 116 -24.83 7.15 9.27
N ARG A 117 -24.18 8.30 8.99
CA ARG A 117 -24.85 9.60 8.76
C ARG A 117 -25.75 9.56 7.53
N THR A 118 -25.30 8.88 6.47
CA THR A 118 -26.11 8.63 5.26
C THR A 118 -27.13 7.49 5.42
N ARG A 119 -27.31 6.92 6.62
CA ARG A 119 -28.20 5.78 6.89
C ARG A 119 -27.94 4.58 5.96
N GLY A 120 -26.68 4.38 5.56
CA GLY A 120 -26.23 3.30 4.67
C GLY A 120 -26.38 3.60 3.18
N GLN A 121 -26.72 4.84 2.79
CA GLN A 121 -26.83 5.22 1.37
C GLN A 121 -25.45 5.44 0.72
N SER A 122 -24.46 5.97 1.46
CA SER A 122 -23.08 6.05 0.96
C SER A 122 -22.45 4.67 0.92
N THR A 123 -21.81 4.33 -0.20
CA THR A 123 -21.02 3.11 -0.32
C THR A 123 -19.67 3.29 0.37
N SER A 124 -19.29 2.37 1.25
CA SER A 124 -17.98 2.38 1.90
C SER A 124 -17.00 1.39 1.25
N VAL A 125 -15.85 1.90 0.79
CA VAL A 125 -14.76 1.10 0.23
C VAL A 125 -13.57 1.16 1.17
N TYR A 126 -13.03 0.00 1.55
CA TYR A 126 -11.84 -0.06 2.38
C TYR A 126 -10.74 -0.90 1.73
N LEU A 127 -9.50 -0.41 1.80
CA LEU A 127 -8.34 -1.05 1.20
C LEU A 127 -7.47 -1.67 2.30
N GLY A 128 -7.30 -3.00 2.27
CA GLY A 128 -6.60 -3.77 3.30
C GLY A 128 -7.55 -4.44 4.30
N ILE A 129 -7.01 -4.95 5.41
CA ILE A 129 -7.79 -5.63 6.45
C ILE A 129 -8.24 -4.59 7.50
N PRO A 130 -9.55 -4.30 7.62
CA PRO A 130 -10.03 -3.34 8.60
C PRO A 130 -10.08 -3.96 10.00
N ASP A 131 -9.80 -3.14 11.02
CA ASP A 131 -9.95 -3.50 12.45
C ASP A 131 -11.43 -3.46 12.92
N VAL A 132 -12.35 -3.97 12.09
CA VAL A 132 -13.78 -4.11 12.42
C VAL A 132 -14.36 -5.35 11.76
N LYS A 133 -15.65 -5.64 12.00
CA LYS A 133 -16.35 -6.71 11.29
C LYS A 133 -16.37 -6.40 9.78
N LEU A 134 -15.86 -7.33 8.98
CA LEU A 134 -15.72 -7.20 7.53
C LEU A 134 -17.06 -6.91 6.83
N THR A 135 -18.19 -7.29 7.43
CA THR A 135 -19.55 -7.01 6.91
C THR A 135 -20.01 -5.56 7.06
N GLN A 136 -19.31 -4.73 7.84
CA GLN A 136 -19.65 -3.32 8.01
C GLN A 136 -19.20 -2.45 6.82
N VAL A 137 -18.26 -2.95 6.02
CA VAL A 137 -17.74 -2.30 4.82
C VAL A 137 -18.43 -2.89 3.57
N ASP A 138 -18.82 -2.05 2.62
CA ASP A 138 -19.56 -2.50 1.43
C ASP A 138 -18.69 -3.18 0.36
N ALA A 139 -17.46 -2.70 0.22
CA ALA A 139 -16.45 -3.25 -0.67
C ALA A 139 -15.08 -3.26 -0.01
N LEU A 140 -14.46 -4.44 0.02
CA LEU A 140 -13.12 -4.67 0.57
C LEU A 140 -12.17 -5.01 -0.57
N VAL A 141 -11.02 -4.32 -0.60
CA VAL A 141 -9.96 -4.60 -1.57
C VAL A 141 -8.75 -5.12 -0.81
N PHE A 142 -8.48 -6.41 -0.98
CA PHE A 142 -7.35 -7.08 -0.36
C PHE A 142 -6.19 -7.25 -1.33
N SER A 143 -4.97 -7.21 -0.80
CA SER A 143 -3.82 -7.79 -1.48
C SER A 143 -3.76 -9.31 -1.26
N ARG A 144 -2.90 -10.00 -2.01
CA ARG A 144 -2.64 -11.43 -1.79
C ARG A 144 -2.07 -11.66 -0.39
N PHE A 145 -1.22 -10.75 0.08
CA PHE A 145 -0.68 -10.78 1.43
C PHE A 145 -1.79 -10.69 2.49
N ASP A 146 -2.73 -9.76 2.33
CA ASP A 146 -3.89 -9.61 3.22
C ASP A 146 -4.76 -10.87 3.22
N GLN A 147 -5.02 -11.44 2.04
CA GLN A 147 -5.79 -12.67 1.92
C GLN A 147 -5.11 -13.84 2.65
N MET A 148 -3.78 -13.95 2.58
CA MET A 148 -3.02 -14.98 3.30
C MET A 148 -3.11 -14.79 4.81
N ARG A 149 -3.06 -13.54 5.30
CA ARG A 149 -3.29 -13.22 6.72
C ARG A 149 -4.71 -13.58 7.17
N LEU A 150 -5.73 -13.28 6.38
CA LEU A 150 -7.11 -13.65 6.67
C LEU A 150 -7.32 -15.16 6.69
N ARG A 151 -6.73 -15.90 5.73
CA ARG A 151 -6.79 -17.37 5.70
C ARG A 151 -6.16 -18.01 6.92
N TYR A 152 -5.07 -17.43 7.43
CA TYR A 152 -4.44 -17.89 8.66
C TYR A 152 -5.37 -17.75 9.88
N LEU A 153 -6.26 -16.74 9.88
CA LEU A 153 -7.29 -16.56 10.91
C LEU A 153 -8.55 -17.41 10.68
N GLY A 154 -8.73 -17.97 9.48
CA GLY A 154 -9.80 -18.90 9.13
C GLY A 154 -10.25 -18.79 7.67
N PRO A 155 -10.52 -19.91 6.96
CA PRO A 155 -10.80 -19.91 5.52
C PRO A 155 -12.08 -19.15 5.14
N ALA A 156 -13.11 -19.20 5.98
CA ALA A 156 -14.36 -18.47 5.76
C ALA A 156 -14.17 -16.94 5.74
N ARG A 157 -13.13 -16.42 6.40
CA ARG A 157 -12.84 -14.97 6.44
C ARG A 157 -12.17 -14.46 5.16
N ALA A 158 -11.65 -15.35 4.33
CA ALA A 158 -10.95 -14.99 3.10
C ALA A 158 -11.83 -15.01 1.85
N ASN A 159 -13.02 -15.63 1.94
CA ASN A 159 -13.98 -15.76 0.84
C ASN A 159 -15.24 -14.97 1.20
N LEU A 160 -15.15 -13.65 1.05
CA LEU A 160 -16.26 -12.75 1.33
C LEU A 160 -16.85 -12.23 0.03
N GLU A 161 -18.17 -12.22 -0.08
CA GLU A 161 -18.88 -11.70 -1.26
C GLU A 161 -18.68 -10.20 -1.48
N ASN A 162 -18.33 -9.47 -0.41
CA ASN A 162 -18.01 -8.06 -0.44
C ASN A 162 -16.51 -7.78 -0.60
N ALA A 163 -15.69 -8.76 -1.00
CA ALA A 163 -14.26 -8.58 -1.18
C ALA A 163 -13.74 -8.98 -2.56
N ILE A 164 -12.75 -8.23 -3.04
CA ILE A 164 -11.89 -8.58 -4.18
C ILE A 164 -10.43 -8.68 -3.72
N SER A 165 -9.66 -9.56 -4.33
CA SER A 165 -8.23 -9.72 -4.05
C SER A 165 -7.39 -9.38 -5.29
N THR A 166 -6.31 -8.65 -5.09
CA THR A 166 -5.26 -8.33 -6.07
C THR A 166 -3.94 -8.97 -5.67
N LEU A 167 -2.97 -9.07 -6.57
CA LEU A 167 -1.66 -9.63 -6.21
C LEU A 167 -0.91 -8.70 -5.26
N LEU A 168 -0.94 -7.40 -5.55
CA LEU A 168 -0.16 -6.37 -4.89
C LEU A 168 -1.05 -5.38 -4.13
N PRO A 169 -0.66 -4.93 -2.92
CA PRO A 169 -1.44 -3.93 -2.19
C PRO A 169 -1.55 -2.58 -2.89
N PHE A 170 -0.58 -2.22 -3.74
CA PHE A 170 -0.68 -1.14 -4.71
C PHE A 170 -0.97 -1.76 -6.07
N SER A 171 -2.06 -1.33 -6.70
CA SER A 171 -2.41 -1.67 -8.08
C SER A 171 -2.69 -0.37 -8.84
N GLY A 172 -2.34 -0.32 -10.11
CA GLY A 172 -2.65 0.80 -10.99
C GLY A 172 -1.82 2.06 -10.81
N ALA A 173 -0.65 1.99 -10.16
CA ALA A 173 0.29 3.11 -10.11
C ALA A 173 0.71 3.47 -11.55
N LEU A 174 0.65 4.76 -11.89
CA LEU A 174 1.16 5.25 -13.16
C LEU A 174 2.52 5.90 -12.94
N MET A 175 3.40 5.74 -13.93
CA MET A 175 4.58 6.59 -14.04
C MET A 175 4.12 8.04 -14.15
N PRO A 176 4.54 8.94 -13.25
CA PRO A 176 4.31 10.37 -13.43
C PRO A 176 4.99 10.80 -14.74
N ASN A 177 4.19 11.15 -15.75
CA ASN A 177 4.57 11.49 -17.14
C ASN A 177 5.20 10.38 -18.02
N PRO A 178 4.45 9.80 -18.97
CA PRO A 178 5.03 9.02 -20.07
C PRO A 178 5.61 9.87 -21.22
N LEU A 179 5.35 11.18 -21.28
CA LEU A 179 5.56 12.01 -22.49
C LEU A 179 6.33 13.33 -22.30
N GLY A 180 7.05 13.56 -21.19
CA GLY A 180 7.66 14.89 -20.99
C GLY A 180 8.71 15.10 -19.92
N LEU A 181 9.20 14.04 -19.27
CA LEU A 181 10.54 14.14 -18.69
C LEU A 181 11.50 13.69 -19.78
N PRO A 182 12.64 14.38 -20.00
CA PRO A 182 13.71 13.74 -20.73
C PRO A 182 13.89 12.36 -20.09
N GLN A 183 14.03 11.31 -20.89
CA GLN A 183 14.89 10.21 -20.49
C GLN A 183 16.27 10.84 -20.28
N ALA A 184 16.42 11.61 -19.21
CA ALA A 184 17.70 12.10 -18.80
C ALA A 184 18.45 10.81 -18.53
N GLU A 185 19.55 10.63 -19.24
CA GLU A 185 20.62 9.68 -19.01
C GLU A 185 21.25 9.91 -17.62
N SER A 186 20.42 10.13 -16.61
CA SER A 186 20.77 10.50 -15.26
C SER A 186 20.97 9.19 -14.50
N LYS A 187 22.22 8.72 -14.56
CA LYS A 187 22.99 8.10 -13.47
C LYS A 187 22.23 7.10 -12.61
N ARG A 188 22.69 5.83 -12.60
CA ARG A 188 22.18 4.69 -11.81
C ARG A 188 21.80 5.08 -10.37
N ALA A 189 20.56 5.55 -10.21
CA ALA A 189 20.02 6.01 -8.93
C ALA A 189 19.29 4.83 -8.32
N VAL A 190 19.95 4.19 -7.34
CA VAL A 190 19.34 3.12 -6.57
C VAL A 190 18.53 3.73 -5.45
N VAL A 191 17.30 3.27 -5.29
CA VAL A 191 16.47 3.63 -4.14
C VAL A 191 16.46 2.47 -3.17
N VAL A 192 16.83 2.73 -1.92
CA VAL A 192 16.78 1.77 -0.82
C VAL A 192 15.63 2.13 0.09
N CYS A 193 14.62 1.28 0.19
CA CYS A 193 13.48 1.48 1.07
C CYS A 193 13.63 0.66 2.36
N ILE A 194 13.63 1.33 3.50
CA ILE A 194 13.66 0.71 4.83
C ILE A 194 12.27 0.86 5.46
N GLY A 195 11.62 -0.27 5.71
CA GLY A 195 10.29 -0.34 6.32
C GLY A 195 10.27 0.01 7.81
N SER A 196 9.20 -0.36 8.50
CA SER A 196 8.99 -0.08 9.93
C SER A 196 9.98 -0.79 10.87
N GLY A 197 10.73 -1.76 10.35
CA GLY A 197 11.62 -2.67 11.05
C GLY A 197 10.92 -3.91 11.59
N ILE A 198 9.59 -4.01 11.51
CA ILE A 198 8.82 -5.16 11.99
C ILE A 198 7.64 -5.42 11.06
N GLU A 199 7.61 -6.62 10.46
CA GLU A 199 6.41 -7.18 9.84
C GLU A 199 5.91 -8.35 10.69
N PRO A 200 4.80 -8.19 11.42
CA PRO A 200 4.25 -9.22 12.31
C PRO A 200 4.03 -10.58 11.65
N ALA A 201 3.81 -10.61 10.33
CA ALA A 201 3.62 -11.84 9.56
C ALA A 201 4.90 -12.67 9.33
N GLY A 202 6.07 -12.21 9.81
CA GLY A 202 7.25 -13.09 9.90
C GLY A 202 8.62 -12.45 9.71
N PHE A 203 8.81 -11.13 9.90
CA PHE A 203 10.13 -10.51 9.79
C PHE A 203 10.36 -9.42 10.84
N LYS A 204 11.61 -9.34 11.31
CA LYS A 204 12.08 -8.30 12.21
C LYS A 204 13.49 -7.90 11.80
N LEU A 205 13.63 -6.64 11.40
CA LEU A 205 14.90 -6.04 11.02
C LEU A 205 15.82 -5.98 12.24
N GLN A 206 17.01 -6.51 12.08
CA GLN A 206 18.10 -6.46 13.06
C GLN A 206 19.20 -5.54 12.53
N THR A 207 20.02 -5.03 13.45
CA THR A 207 21.19 -4.20 13.09
C THR A 207 22.14 -4.93 12.14
N SER A 208 22.28 -6.24 12.26
CA SER A 208 23.07 -7.06 11.34
C SER A 208 22.53 -7.03 9.91
N ASP A 209 21.22 -6.86 9.70
CA ASP A 209 20.63 -6.78 8.37
C ASP A 209 20.98 -5.46 7.68
N ILE A 210 21.09 -4.38 8.46
CA ILE A 210 21.53 -3.08 7.95
C ILE A 210 23.00 -3.16 7.52
N ASP A 211 23.83 -3.87 8.29
CA ASP A 211 25.25 -4.06 7.98
C ASP A 211 25.44 -4.94 6.72
N ILE A 212 24.64 -6.01 6.59
CA ILE A 212 24.54 -6.82 5.37
C ILE A 212 24.20 -5.97 4.15
N LEU A 213 23.16 -5.15 4.29
CA LEU A 213 22.68 -4.31 3.22
C LEU A 213 23.75 -3.31 2.80
N ALA A 214 24.45 -2.70 3.77
CA ALA A 214 25.56 -1.79 3.52
C ALA A 214 26.71 -2.48 2.79
N GLU A 215 27.16 -3.64 3.27
CA GLU A 215 28.19 -4.46 2.61
C GLU A 215 27.78 -4.82 1.18
N GLY A 216 26.54 -5.26 0.98
CA GLY A 216 26.02 -5.58 -0.35
C GLY A 216 26.07 -4.38 -1.29
N LEU A 217 25.64 -3.20 -0.83
CA LEU A 217 25.64 -1.98 -1.63
C LEU A 217 27.06 -1.47 -1.92
N GLU A 218 28.06 -1.73 -1.07
CA GLU A 218 29.47 -1.42 -1.36
C GLU A 218 30.01 -2.19 -2.57
N HIS A 219 29.53 -3.40 -2.80
CA HIS A 219 29.92 -4.22 -3.95
C HIS A 219 29.21 -3.83 -5.26
N THR A 220 28.22 -2.94 -5.19
CA THR A 220 27.49 -2.48 -6.36
C THR A 220 28.09 -1.19 -6.92
N GLN A 221 28.23 -1.10 -8.24
CA GLN A 221 28.71 0.12 -8.91
C GLN A 221 27.60 1.18 -8.98
N LEU A 222 27.46 1.95 -7.91
CA LEU A 222 26.44 2.98 -7.76
C LEU A 222 27.04 4.38 -7.92
N GLU A 223 26.28 5.28 -8.56
CA GLU A 223 26.65 6.69 -8.66
C GLU A 223 25.83 7.57 -7.71
N LYS A 224 24.54 7.24 -7.56
CA LYS A 224 23.62 7.91 -6.64
C LYS A 224 22.80 6.89 -5.87
N LEU A 225 22.58 7.16 -4.59
CA LEU A 225 21.76 6.35 -3.71
C LEU A 225 20.77 7.24 -2.97
N CYS A 226 19.50 6.87 -2.96
CA CYS A 226 18.49 7.51 -2.12
C CYS A 226 17.97 6.49 -1.12
N VAL A 227 18.06 6.79 0.17
CA VAL A 227 17.56 5.93 1.25
C VAL A 227 16.24 6.52 1.76
N LEU A 228 15.16 5.77 1.63
CA LEU A 228 13.82 6.10 2.13
C LEU A 228 13.61 5.41 3.48
N LEU A 229 13.27 6.18 4.51
CA LEU A 229 12.98 5.66 5.85
C LEU A 229 11.49 5.79 6.16
N SER A 230 10.86 4.67 6.51
CA SER A 230 9.48 4.66 6.98
C SER A 230 9.29 5.54 8.23
N PRO A 231 8.13 6.20 8.37
CA PRO A 231 7.83 7.00 9.56
C PRO A 231 7.72 6.14 10.83
N GLU A 232 7.33 4.86 10.70
CA GLU A 232 7.19 3.92 11.81
C GLU A 232 8.51 3.29 12.28
N LEU A 233 9.62 3.51 11.55
CA LEU A 233 10.92 2.94 11.92
C LEU A 233 11.43 3.51 13.25
N SER A 234 11.80 2.64 14.18
CA SER A 234 12.28 3.08 15.50
C SER A 234 13.51 4.00 15.42
N SER A 235 13.61 4.98 16.32
CA SER A 235 14.74 5.93 16.37
C SER A 235 16.10 5.23 16.52
N HIS A 236 16.16 4.11 17.26
CA HIS A 236 17.36 3.29 17.39
C HIS A 236 17.80 2.72 16.02
N LEU A 237 16.89 2.09 15.29
CA LEU A 237 17.20 1.55 13.96
C LEU A 237 17.51 2.66 12.95
N LYS A 238 16.80 3.79 12.98
CA LYS A 238 17.14 4.98 12.16
C LYS A 238 18.57 5.43 12.39
N SER A 239 18.99 5.57 13.65
CA SER A 239 20.38 5.91 13.99
C SER A 239 21.39 4.88 13.45
N LYS A 240 21.05 3.59 13.51
CA LYS A 240 21.88 2.52 12.94
C LYS A 240 21.93 2.56 11.42
N VAL A 241 20.83 2.85 10.72
CA VAL A 241 20.83 3.04 9.26
C VAL A 241 21.72 4.22 8.89
N LEU A 242 21.56 5.38 9.54
CA LEU A 242 22.39 6.55 9.26
C LEU A 242 23.88 6.28 9.51
N THR A 243 24.21 5.55 10.57
CA THR A 243 25.61 5.29 10.95
C THR A 243 26.26 4.18 10.12
N LEU A 244 25.58 3.03 9.98
CA LEU A 244 26.16 1.83 9.37
C LEU A 244 25.97 1.78 7.86
N LEU A 245 24.87 2.34 7.34
CA LEU A 245 24.61 2.35 5.90
C LEU A 245 25.09 3.67 5.29
N VAL A 246 24.52 4.79 5.72
CA VAL A 246 24.74 6.08 5.04
C VAL A 246 26.17 6.58 5.21
N ASN A 247 26.68 6.67 6.44
CA ASN A 247 28.04 7.16 6.67
C ASN A 247 29.10 6.23 6.05
N ARG A 248 28.91 4.91 6.20
CA ARG A 248 29.82 3.91 5.61
C ARG A 248 29.92 4.06 4.09
N LEU A 249 28.78 4.14 3.40
CA LEU A 249 28.76 4.29 1.94
C LEU A 249 29.29 5.65 1.46
N ARG A 250 29.04 6.73 2.20
CA ARG A 250 29.61 8.05 1.90
C ARG A 250 31.15 8.05 2.01
N HIS A 251 31.70 7.36 3.02
CA HIS A 251 33.14 7.31 3.24
C HIS A 251 33.87 6.38 2.29
N ASN A 252 33.33 5.19 2.01
CA ASN A 252 34.03 4.15 1.26
C ASN A 252 33.90 4.30 -0.26
N SER A 253 32.77 4.83 -0.74
CA SER A 253 32.41 4.70 -2.17
C SER A 253 32.36 6.03 -2.92
N ARG A 254 32.62 7.18 -2.26
CA ARG A 254 32.38 8.54 -2.81
C ARG A 254 30.97 8.69 -3.42
N LEU A 255 30.02 7.95 -2.86
CA LEU A 255 28.65 7.86 -3.33
C LEU A 255 27.86 9.09 -2.89
N ASP A 256 27.10 9.69 -3.80
CA ASP A 256 26.12 10.69 -3.42
C ASP A 256 24.92 9.99 -2.77
N VAL A 257 24.81 10.12 -1.44
CA VAL A 257 23.76 9.48 -0.64
C VAL A 257 22.79 10.53 -0.13
N GLU A 258 21.58 10.49 -0.66
CA GLU A 258 20.42 11.25 -0.22
C GLU A 258 19.62 10.41 0.78
N VAL A 259 19.08 11.03 1.82
CA VAL A 259 18.23 10.35 2.83
C VAL A 259 16.95 11.13 2.96
N VAL A 260 15.83 10.43 2.82
CA VAL A 260 14.48 10.97 2.95
C VAL A 260 13.81 10.25 4.12
N ASP A 261 13.53 10.99 5.20
CA ASP A 261 12.89 10.45 6.39
C ASP A 261 11.44 10.91 6.44
N TYR A 262 10.49 10.00 6.17
CA TYR A 262 9.07 10.30 6.14
C TYR A 262 8.43 10.57 7.51
N SER A 263 9.19 10.47 8.61
CA SER A 263 8.74 11.03 9.90
C SER A 263 8.86 12.55 9.98
N LEU A 264 9.61 13.16 9.05
CA LEU A 264 9.75 14.61 8.94
C LEU A 264 8.68 15.17 8.00
N PRO A 265 8.23 16.42 8.22
CA PRO A 265 7.32 17.08 7.29
C PRO A 265 8.02 17.41 5.95
N ASP A 266 7.21 17.78 4.95
CA ASP A 266 7.64 18.33 3.65
C ASP A 266 8.59 17.44 2.83
N GLN A 267 8.49 16.12 2.98
CA GLN A 267 9.28 15.18 2.20
C GLN A 267 8.72 15.00 0.77
N PRO A 268 9.60 14.75 -0.22
CA PRO A 268 9.17 14.42 -1.58
C PRO A 268 8.33 13.14 -1.62
N SER A 269 7.40 13.08 -2.56
CA SER A 269 6.51 11.93 -2.74
C SER A 269 7.33 10.64 -2.98
N PRO A 270 7.09 9.56 -2.22
CA PRO A 270 7.78 8.28 -2.45
C PRO A 270 7.49 7.72 -3.85
N VAL A 271 6.34 8.06 -4.43
CA VAL A 271 5.97 7.67 -5.80
C VAL A 271 6.92 8.26 -6.82
N ASP A 272 7.26 9.55 -6.69
CA ASP A 272 8.12 10.24 -7.65
C ASP A 272 9.57 9.75 -7.55
N ILE A 273 10.05 9.54 -6.32
CA ILE A 273 11.40 9.03 -6.08
C ILE A 273 11.54 7.62 -6.64
N ILE A 274 10.61 6.71 -6.30
CA ILE A 274 10.64 5.31 -6.78
C ILE A 274 10.45 5.26 -8.30
N ALA A 275 9.59 6.10 -8.88
CA ALA A 275 9.42 6.16 -10.33
C ALA A 275 10.71 6.59 -11.06
N SER A 276 11.53 7.43 -10.44
CA SER A 276 12.81 7.86 -11.01
C SER A 276 13.95 6.83 -10.87
N ALA A 277 13.77 5.80 -10.04
CA ALA A 277 14.80 4.83 -9.71
C ALA A 277 15.18 3.94 -10.91
N SER A 278 16.47 3.59 -11.02
CA SER A 278 16.91 2.54 -11.95
C SER A 278 16.56 1.14 -11.44
N LEU A 279 16.64 0.95 -10.13
CA LEU A 279 16.17 -0.24 -9.41
C LEU A 279 15.85 0.14 -7.96
N VAL A 280 15.07 -0.71 -7.30
CA VAL A 280 14.67 -0.55 -5.90
C VAL A 280 15.18 -1.73 -5.08
N VAL A 281 15.81 -1.45 -3.96
CA VAL A 281 16.12 -2.46 -2.92
C VAL A 281 15.26 -2.15 -1.72
N ALA A 282 14.40 -3.08 -1.31
CA ALA A 282 13.52 -2.88 -0.15
C ALA A 282 13.84 -3.90 0.94
N THR A 283 13.77 -3.49 2.21
CA THR A 283 13.79 -4.47 3.31
C THR A 283 12.52 -5.31 3.27
N ALA A 284 12.62 -6.57 3.70
CA ALA A 284 11.52 -7.52 3.56
C ALA A 284 10.22 -7.14 4.29
N ASP A 285 10.25 -6.21 5.25
CA ASP A 285 9.06 -5.64 5.89
C ASP A 285 8.38 -4.51 5.09
N ASP A 286 9.02 -3.89 4.11
CA ASP A 286 8.47 -2.74 3.39
C ASP A 286 7.62 -3.14 2.18
N ILE A 287 6.56 -3.90 2.45
CA ILE A 287 5.61 -4.38 1.45
C ILE A 287 4.99 -3.22 0.62
N PRO A 288 4.63 -2.06 1.20
CA PRO A 288 4.12 -0.92 0.43
C PRO A 288 5.09 -0.45 -0.67
N SER A 289 6.37 -0.25 -0.34
CA SER A 289 7.37 0.20 -1.32
C SER A 289 7.65 -0.86 -2.38
N VAL A 290 7.76 -2.14 -1.99
CA VAL A 290 7.89 -3.27 -2.93
C VAL A 290 6.76 -3.23 -3.94
N SER A 291 5.53 -3.15 -3.43
CA SER A 291 4.32 -3.17 -4.25
C SER A 291 4.22 -1.97 -5.19
N LEU A 292 4.62 -0.79 -4.73
CA LEU A 292 4.65 0.43 -5.54
C LEU A 292 5.70 0.33 -6.66
N ALA A 293 6.91 -0.12 -6.33
CA ALA A 293 7.99 -0.28 -7.29
C ALA A 293 7.64 -1.29 -8.40
N VAL A 294 7.05 -2.44 -8.04
CA VAL A 294 6.57 -3.43 -9.02
C VAL A 294 5.46 -2.83 -9.90
N SER A 295 4.53 -2.07 -9.31
CA SER A 295 3.46 -1.40 -10.09
C SER A 295 3.98 -0.35 -11.07
N LEU A 296 5.10 0.30 -10.73
CA LEU A 296 5.83 1.26 -11.57
C LEU A 296 6.83 0.58 -12.52
N GLN A 297 6.80 -0.74 -12.62
CA GLN A 297 7.66 -1.56 -13.48
C GLN A 297 9.16 -1.35 -13.22
N ARG A 298 9.51 -1.10 -11.95
CA ARG A 298 10.91 -0.99 -11.52
C ARG A 298 11.43 -2.38 -11.13
N PRO A 299 12.69 -2.73 -11.44
CA PRO A 299 13.33 -3.91 -10.87
C PRO A 299 13.36 -3.82 -9.34
N VAL A 300 12.93 -4.87 -8.65
CA VAL A 300 12.82 -4.88 -7.18
C VAL A 300 13.62 -6.02 -6.57
N TYR A 301 14.51 -5.66 -5.65
CA TYR A 301 15.31 -6.59 -4.87
C TYR A 301 14.93 -6.54 -3.40
N ILE A 302 14.80 -7.71 -2.76
CA ILE A 302 14.40 -7.84 -1.38
C ILE A 302 15.62 -8.14 -0.52
N ALA A 303 15.93 -7.24 0.40
CA ALA A 303 16.97 -7.41 1.41
C ALA A 303 16.40 -8.12 2.66
N GLY A 304 17.06 -9.20 3.09
CA GLY A 304 16.66 -9.98 4.27
C GLY A 304 15.52 -10.98 4.02
N GLU A 305 15.19 -11.30 2.76
CA GLU A 305 14.14 -12.27 2.43
C GLU A 305 14.37 -13.64 3.10
N GLU A 306 15.62 -14.09 3.22
CA GLU A 306 15.98 -15.37 3.84
C GLU A 306 15.54 -15.49 5.30
N ARG A 307 15.41 -14.35 5.99
CA ARG A 307 14.98 -14.28 7.39
C ARG A 307 13.48 -14.16 7.55
N THR A 308 12.74 -13.97 6.46
CA THR A 308 11.27 -14.00 6.50
C THR A 308 10.79 -15.38 6.89
N THR A 309 9.65 -15.46 7.57
CA THR A 309 9.01 -16.72 8.00
C THR A 309 7.53 -16.73 7.62
N ASN A 310 6.90 -17.90 7.72
CA ASN A 310 5.46 -18.07 7.64
C ASN A 310 4.81 -17.40 6.42
N ILE A 311 3.88 -16.48 6.66
CA ILE A 311 3.03 -15.83 5.66
C ILE A 311 3.87 -14.94 4.75
N LEU A 312 4.81 -14.18 5.32
CA LEU A 312 5.65 -13.27 4.56
C LEU A 312 6.59 -14.02 3.61
N ARG A 313 7.18 -15.13 4.06
CA ARG A 313 7.99 -15.99 3.20
C ARG A 313 7.19 -16.52 2.02
N ASN A 314 5.99 -17.04 2.28
CA ASN A 314 5.12 -17.56 1.22
C ASN A 314 4.68 -16.45 0.26
N TYR A 315 4.48 -15.22 0.74
CA TYR A 315 4.16 -14.08 -0.12
C TYR A 315 5.31 -13.74 -1.06
N TYR A 316 6.54 -13.62 -0.56
CA TYR A 316 7.72 -13.38 -1.42
C TYR A 316 8.00 -14.54 -2.38
N GLN A 317 7.72 -15.80 -1.99
CA GLN A 317 7.80 -16.93 -2.92
C GLN A 317 6.83 -16.77 -4.10
N VAL A 318 5.60 -16.30 -3.88
CA VAL A 318 4.63 -16.04 -4.95
C VAL A 318 5.12 -14.94 -5.88
N LEU A 319 5.66 -13.83 -5.32
CA LEU A 319 6.19 -12.73 -6.12
C LEU A 319 7.43 -13.12 -6.93
N ASN A 320 8.34 -13.87 -6.31
CA ASN A 320 9.56 -14.38 -6.95
C ASN A 320 9.23 -15.40 -8.06
N ALA A 321 8.29 -16.33 -7.81
CA ALA A 321 7.81 -17.26 -8.83
C ALA A 321 7.10 -16.58 -10.02
N SER A 322 6.62 -15.35 -9.81
CA SER A 322 6.04 -14.50 -10.86
C SER A 322 7.08 -13.57 -11.51
N ASN A 323 8.36 -13.70 -11.16
CA ASN A 323 9.47 -12.87 -11.63
C ASN A 323 9.23 -11.36 -11.42
N LEU A 324 8.56 -10.99 -10.32
CA LEU A 324 8.26 -9.60 -9.94
C LEU A 324 9.27 -9.02 -8.97
N VAL A 325 9.91 -9.86 -8.16
CA VAL A 325 10.94 -9.48 -7.19
C VAL A 325 12.06 -10.51 -7.22
N ARG A 326 13.26 -10.13 -6.81
CA ARG A 326 14.42 -11.03 -6.64
C ARG A 326 15.06 -10.80 -5.28
N ARG A 327 15.90 -11.72 -4.82
CA ARG A 327 16.70 -11.53 -3.59
C ARG A 327 17.86 -10.58 -3.85
N PHE A 328 18.12 -9.68 -2.91
CA PHE A 328 19.29 -8.80 -2.98
C PHE A 328 20.55 -9.53 -2.50
N TYR A 329 21.31 -10.09 -3.43
CA TYR A 329 22.60 -10.74 -3.18
C TYR A 329 23.60 -10.30 -4.25
N PRO A 330 24.19 -9.11 -4.13
CA PRO A 330 25.09 -8.60 -5.14
C PRO A 330 26.36 -9.44 -5.23
N LYS A 331 26.93 -9.51 -6.43
CA LYS A 331 28.17 -10.27 -6.70
C LYS A 331 29.31 -9.76 -5.80
N GLY A 332 30.02 -10.69 -5.16
CA GLY A 332 31.12 -10.37 -4.25
C GLY A 332 30.72 -10.10 -2.79
N SER A 333 29.42 -10.00 -2.50
CA SER A 333 28.93 -10.01 -1.11
C SER A 333 29.20 -11.35 -0.43
N ARG A 334 29.16 -11.40 0.90
CA ARG A 334 29.26 -12.65 1.66
C ARG A 334 28.29 -13.78 1.25
N TYR A 335 27.21 -13.47 0.53
CA TYR A 335 26.27 -14.47 -0.01
C TYR A 335 26.61 -14.91 -1.43
N SER A 336 27.76 -14.50 -1.97
CA SER A 336 28.21 -14.87 -3.31
C SER A 336 28.46 -16.37 -3.46
N TYR A 337 28.64 -17.13 -2.37
CA TYR A 337 28.73 -18.59 -2.45
C TYR A 337 27.38 -19.25 -2.83
N MET A 338 26.27 -18.52 -2.72
CA MET A 338 24.98 -18.96 -3.24
C MET A 338 24.90 -18.83 -4.76
N VAL A 339 25.90 -18.20 -5.40
CA VAL A 339 26.13 -18.22 -6.84
C VAL A 339 26.74 -19.57 -7.21
N MET A 340 26.04 -20.34 -8.03
CA MET A 340 26.58 -21.59 -8.57
C MET A 340 27.47 -21.28 -9.78
N SER A 341 28.74 -21.73 -9.73
CA SER A 341 29.85 -21.33 -10.61
C SER A 341 29.74 -21.65 -12.11
N ASP A 342 28.86 -22.59 -12.50
CA ASP A 342 28.96 -23.23 -13.82
C ASP A 342 27.83 -22.86 -14.81
N ILE A 343 27.49 -21.58 -15.02
CA ILE A 343 26.49 -21.19 -16.03
C ILE A 343 26.98 -20.10 -16.99
N SER A 344 26.69 -20.34 -18.27
CA SER A 344 26.81 -19.40 -19.38
C SER A 344 25.47 -18.68 -19.60
N GLY A 345 25.38 -17.40 -19.22
CA GLY A 345 24.20 -16.56 -19.35
C GLY A 345 24.44 -15.14 -18.83
N ASP A 346 23.52 -14.21 -19.09
CA ASP A 346 23.58 -12.85 -18.55
C ASP A 346 23.36 -12.89 -17.03
N ILE A 347 24.38 -12.49 -16.27
CA ILE A 347 24.37 -12.56 -14.80
C ILE A 347 23.69 -11.29 -14.26
N ASP A 348 22.64 -11.46 -13.44
CA ASP A 348 22.10 -10.36 -12.64
C ASP A 348 23.12 -9.98 -11.55
N GLU A 349 23.76 -8.82 -11.69
CA GLU A 349 24.82 -8.37 -10.78
C GLU A 349 24.34 -8.13 -9.34
N TYR A 350 23.02 -8.00 -9.14
CA TYR A 350 22.38 -7.68 -7.87
C TYR A 350 21.68 -8.89 -7.23
N SER A 351 21.54 -10.01 -7.95
CA SER A 351 20.97 -11.25 -7.42
C SER A 351 21.82 -12.45 -7.77
N ALA A 352 22.32 -13.13 -6.73
CA ALA A 352 23.22 -14.27 -6.83
C ALA A 352 22.57 -15.58 -7.34
N LEU A 353 21.25 -15.63 -7.52
CA LEU A 353 20.55 -16.87 -7.91
C LEU A 353 20.46 -16.99 -9.45
N ARG A 354 20.68 -18.20 -9.97
CA ARG A 354 20.70 -18.57 -11.41
C ARG A 354 19.37 -18.29 -12.14
N ASP A 355 19.44 -18.24 -13.48
CA ASP A 355 18.33 -18.24 -14.45
C ASP A 355 17.11 -17.45 -13.99
N HIS A 356 17.30 -16.14 -13.87
CA HIS A 356 16.14 -15.30 -13.78
C HIS A 356 15.54 -15.11 -15.16
N ASP A 357 14.29 -15.57 -15.32
CA ASP A 357 13.49 -15.10 -16.44
C ASP A 357 13.51 -13.55 -16.47
N PRO A 358 13.34 -12.95 -17.67
CA PRO A 358 13.18 -11.51 -17.79
C PRO A 358 12.12 -10.99 -16.81
N TRP A 359 12.34 -9.78 -16.29
CA TRP A 359 11.37 -9.12 -15.42
C TRP A 359 9.99 -9.09 -16.09
N VAL A 360 9.00 -9.69 -15.41
CA VAL A 360 7.63 -9.71 -15.90
C VAL A 360 7.01 -8.34 -15.66
N LYS A 361 6.40 -7.77 -16.69
CA LYS A 361 5.59 -6.56 -16.52
C LYS A 361 4.30 -6.93 -15.81
N TYR A 362 4.16 -6.50 -14.57
CA TYR A 362 2.90 -6.62 -13.84
C TYR A 362 1.84 -5.72 -14.47
N ASP A 363 0.72 -6.30 -14.88
CA ASP A 363 -0.41 -5.56 -15.45
C ASP A 363 -1.24 -4.91 -14.32
N SER A 364 -0.68 -3.83 -13.78
CA SER A 364 -1.30 -3.06 -12.71
C SER A 364 -2.61 -2.38 -13.14
N GLN A 365 -2.83 -2.19 -14.45
CA GLN A 365 -4.06 -1.60 -15.01
C GLN A 365 -5.20 -2.61 -15.04
N GLN A 366 -4.92 -3.88 -15.37
CA GLN A 366 -5.92 -4.93 -15.31
C GLN A 366 -6.46 -5.10 -13.89
N ASP A 367 -5.59 -5.11 -12.87
CA ASP A 367 -6.02 -5.21 -11.46
C ASP A 367 -6.85 -3.98 -11.04
N LEU A 368 -6.49 -2.79 -11.49
CA LEU A 368 -7.26 -1.57 -11.24
C LEU A 368 -8.64 -1.60 -11.92
N SER A 369 -8.72 -2.13 -13.14
CA SER A 369 -9.99 -2.33 -13.86
C SER A 369 -10.88 -3.33 -13.10
N ASN A 370 -10.32 -4.46 -12.69
CA ASN A 370 -11.03 -5.49 -11.93
C ASN A 370 -11.60 -4.93 -10.62
N ILE A 371 -10.81 -4.13 -9.88
CA ILE A 371 -11.27 -3.44 -8.66
C ILE A 371 -12.43 -2.49 -8.97
N SER A 372 -12.28 -1.67 -10.02
CA SER A 372 -13.29 -0.67 -10.39
C SER A 372 -14.61 -1.31 -10.79
N ASP A 373 -14.55 -2.39 -11.58
CA ASP A 373 -15.72 -3.13 -12.03
C ASP A 373 -16.41 -3.83 -10.87
N PHE A 374 -15.64 -4.42 -9.95
CA PHE A 374 -16.16 -4.98 -8.70
C PHE A 374 -16.89 -3.92 -7.86
N ILE A 375 -16.29 -2.75 -7.64
CA ILE A 375 -16.92 -1.67 -6.86
C ILE A 375 -18.21 -1.19 -7.55
N ARG A 376 -18.21 -0.99 -8.88
CA ARG A 376 -19.41 -0.62 -9.65
C ARG A 376 -20.51 -1.66 -9.51
N GLN A 377 -20.16 -2.95 -9.57
CA GLN A 377 -21.10 -4.04 -9.37
C GLN A 377 -21.68 -4.03 -7.94
N ARG A 378 -20.85 -3.78 -6.91
CA ARG A 378 -21.33 -3.65 -5.53
C ARG A 378 -22.26 -2.46 -5.35
N ILE A 379 -21.93 -1.30 -5.92
CA ILE A 379 -22.83 -0.12 -5.91
C ILE A 379 -24.18 -0.48 -6.54
N LYS A 380 -24.17 -1.19 -7.67
CA LYS A 380 -25.40 -1.64 -8.34
C LYS A 380 -26.22 -2.58 -7.44
N ILE A 381 -25.60 -3.61 -6.86
CA ILE A 381 -26.28 -4.57 -5.98
C ILE A 381 -26.88 -3.88 -4.76
N LEU A 382 -26.17 -2.91 -4.16
CA LEU A 382 -26.67 -2.21 -2.99
C LEU A 382 -27.85 -1.30 -3.33
N ASN A 383 -27.96 -0.82 -4.58
CA ASN A 383 -29.03 0.05 -5.05
C ASN A 383 -30.29 -0.71 -5.54
N GLU A 384 -30.19 -2.02 -5.72
CA GLU A 384 -31.31 -2.95 -5.98
C GLU A 384 -31.92 -3.43 -4.65
#